data_AF-A0A8E0RN26-F1
#
_entry.id   AF-A0A8E0RN26-F1
#
_cell.length_a   1.000
_cell.length_b   1.000
_cell.length_c   1.000
_cell.angle_alpha   90.00
_cell.angle_beta   90.00
_cell.angle_gamma   90.00
#
_symmetry.space_group_name_H-M   'P 1'
#
loop_
_entity.id
_entity.type
_entity.pdbx_description
1 polymer ?
#
loop_
_entity_poly.entity_id
_entity_poly.type
_entity_poly.pdbx_seq_one_letter_code
_entity_poly.pdbx_strand_id
1 'polypeptide(L)' 'MVFFSPSGVSLTETILKSEVKPHRPKVRLVAMGRSTEARLKEMDLTVSGVSKSPKPDSLLAVIKTLVTQTAA' A
#
# COMPACT_ATOMS: atom_id res chain seq x y z
N MET A 1 1.43 -4.37 3.31
CA MET A 1 2.77 -3.96 2.82
C MET A 1 2.78 -2.46 2.64
N VAL A 2 3.77 -1.77 3.20
CA VAL A 2 3.88 -0.30 3.18
C VAL A 2 4.97 0.11 2.19
N PHE A 3 4.65 1.06 1.30
CA PHE A 3 5.60 1.67 0.39
C PHE A 3 5.91 3.10 0.79
N PHE A 4 7.21 3.42 0.87
CA PHE A 4 7.71 4.73 1.31
C PHE A 4 7.98 5.70 0.17
N SER A 5 8.07 5.21 -1.08
CA SER A 5 8.35 6.03 -2.25
C SER A 5 7.84 5.37 -3.54
N PRO A 6 7.64 6.15 -4.63
CA PRO A 6 7.36 5.62 -5.96
C PRO A 6 8.45 4.65 -6.44
N SER A 7 9.73 4.95 -6.17
CA SER A 7 10.85 4.10 -6.54
C SER A 7 10.77 2.71 -5.89
N GLY A 8 10.36 2.63 -4.61
CA GLY A 8 10.16 1.34 -3.95
C GLY A 8 9.05 0.49 -4.58
N VAL A 9 8.03 1.15 -5.13
CA VAL A 9 6.97 0.47 -5.90
C VAL A 9 7.53 -0.07 -7.21
N SER A 10 8.22 0.76 -7.99
CA SER A 10 8.80 0.34 -9.28
C SER A 10 9.83 -0.78 -9.14
N LEU A 11 10.68 -0.73 -8.10
CA LEU A 11 11.67 -1.78 -7.83
C LEU A 11 11.05 -3.15 -7.50
N THR A 12 9.79 -3.17 -7.07
CA THR A 12 9.08 -4.38 -6.68
C THR A 12 7.97 -4.76 -7.66
N GLU A 13 7.91 -4.11 -8.82
CA GLU A 13 6.83 -4.26 -9.80
C GLU A 13 6.61 -5.70 -10.25
N THR A 14 7.68 -6.41 -10.58
CA THR A 14 7.61 -7.81 -10.98
C THR A 14 6.94 -8.67 -9.92
N ILE A 15 7.35 -8.56 -8.65
CA ILE A 15 6.80 -9.34 -7.53
C ILE A 15 5.35 -8.94 -7.25
N LEU A 16 5.02 -7.64 -7.35
CA LEU A 16 3.66 -7.15 -7.15
C LEU A 16 2.70 -7.74 -8.19
N LYS A 17 3.12 -7.82 -9.45
CA LYS A 17 2.29 -8.32 -10.57
C LYS A 17 2.27 -9.84 -10.66
N SER A 18 3.37 -10.54 -10.42
CA SER A 18 3.43 -12.01 -10.54
C SER A 18 2.98 -12.73 -9.28
N GLU A 19 3.34 -12.22 -8.09
CA GLU A 19 3.12 -12.95 -6.84
C GLU A 19 1.98 -12.38 -6.01
N VAL A 20 1.96 -11.06 -5.82
CA VAL A 20 1.06 -10.45 -4.83
C VAL A 20 -0.36 -10.34 -5.39
N LYS A 21 -0.54 -9.67 -6.54
CA LYS A 21 -1.86 -9.44 -7.14
C LYS A 21 -2.61 -10.75 -7.45
N PRO A 22 -2.01 -11.79 -8.05
CA PRO A 22 -2.75 -12.99 -8.44
C PRO A 22 -2.97 -13.97 -7.29
N HIS A 23 -2.01 -14.08 -6.36
CA HIS A 23 -1.99 -15.18 -5.39
C HIS A 23 -2.24 -14.74 -3.95
N ARG A 24 -2.15 -13.43 -3.65
CA ARG A 24 -2.23 -12.93 -2.26
C ARG A 24 -3.26 -11.80 -2.11
N PRO A 25 -4.56 -12.05 -2.40
CA PRO A 25 -5.61 -11.02 -2.37
C PRO A 25 -5.83 -10.39 -0.98
N LYS A 26 -5.38 -11.05 0.10
CA LYS A 26 -5.45 -10.53 1.47
C LYS A 26 -4.33 -9.53 1.80
N VAL A 27 -3.30 -9.39 0.94
CA VAL A 27 -2.23 -8.42 1.15
C VAL A 27 -2.73 -7.03 0.82
N ARG A 28 -2.80 -6.19 1.85
CA ARG A 28 -3.18 -4.78 1.74
C ARG A 28 -1.99 -3.90 1.42
N LEU A 29 -2.11 -3.04 0.43
CA LEU A 29 -1.05 -2.12 0.02
C LEU A 29 -1.29 -0.74 0.62
N VAL A 30 -0.28 -0.17 1.27
CA VAL A 30 -0.36 1.13 1.94
C VAL A 30 0.71 2.05 1.36
N ALA A 31 0.31 3.26 0.98
CA ALA A 31 1.22 4.29 0.46
C ALA A 31 1.55 5.33 1.54
N MET A 32 2.82 5.73 1.65
CA MET A 32 3.23 6.78 2.58
C MET A 32 2.83 8.21 2.15
N GLY A 33 2.37 8.37 0.90
CA GLY A 33 1.88 9.64 0.40
C GLY A 33 1.31 9.51 -1.01
N ARG A 34 0.76 10.61 -1.53
CA ARG A 34 0.02 10.66 -2.80
C ARG A 34 0.85 10.23 -4.01
N SER A 35 2.14 10.57 -4.05
CA SER A 35 3.02 10.15 -5.15
C SER A 35 3.22 8.62 -5.18
N THR A 36 3.32 7.99 -4.01
CA THR A 36 3.45 6.53 -3.91
C THR A 36 2.13 5.84 -4.25
N GLU A 37 1.01 6.42 -3.83
CA GLU A 37 -0.33 5.96 -4.20
C GLU A 37 -0.54 6.00 -5.72
N ALA A 38 -0.18 7.11 -6.37
CA ALA A 38 -0.29 7.25 -7.83
C ALA A 38 0.48 6.14 -8.55
N ARG A 39 1.73 5.87 -8.13
CA ARG A 39 2.54 4.81 -8.75
C ARG A 39 1.95 3.42 -8.58
N LEU A 40 1.34 3.12 -7.42
CA LEU A 40 0.61 1.85 -7.22
C LEU A 40 -0.61 1.74 -8.13
N LYS A 41 -1.38 2.84 -8.29
CA LYS A 41 -2.57 2.87 -9.14
C LYS A 41 -2.24 2.76 -10.63
N GLU A 42 -1.14 3.36 -11.10
CA GLU A 42 -0.62 3.19 -12.48
C GLU A 42 -0.34 1.72 -12.84
N MET A 43 -0.15 0.86 -11.83
CA MET A 43 0.10 -0.57 -12.00
C MET A 43 -1.16 -1.42 -11.81
N ASP A 44 -2.34 -0.80 -11.80
CA ASP A 44 -3.63 -1.43 -11.55
C ASP A 44 -3.67 -2.20 -10.22
N LEU A 45 -3.03 -1.64 -9.17
CA LEU A 45 -3.05 -2.19 -7.83
C LEU A 45 -4.02 -1.42 -6.94
N THR A 46 -4.78 -2.16 -6.13
CA THR A 46 -5.68 -1.57 -5.14
C THR A 46 -4.89 -1.08 -3.93
N VAL A 47 -4.92 0.23 -3.69
CA VAL A 47 -4.33 0.85 -2.50
C VAL A 47 -5.35 0.81 -1.36
N SER A 48 -5.03 0.09 -0.29
CA SER A 48 -5.91 -0.04 0.87
C SER A 48 -5.86 1.17 1.79
N GLY A 49 -4.76 1.93 1.80
CA GLY A 49 -4.66 3.14 2.62
C GLY A 49 -3.50 4.05 2.22
N VAL A 50 -3.64 5.33 2.58
CA VAL A 50 -2.63 6.36 2.29
C VAL A 50 -2.36 7.14 3.57
N SER A 51 -1.10 7.23 3.98
CA SER A 51 -0.71 8.05 5.13
C SER A 51 -0.94 9.53 4.83
N LYS A 52 -1.50 10.26 5.81
CA LYS A 52 -1.74 11.71 5.69
C LYS A 52 -0.45 12.54 5.72
N SER A 53 0.61 12.00 6.33
CA SER A 53 1.93 12.64 6.43
C SER A 53 3.04 11.59 6.54
N PRO A 54 4.31 11.91 6.29
CA PRO A 54 5.43 10.97 6.40
C PRO A 54 5.88 10.75 7.85
N LYS A 55 4.92 10.72 8.80
CA LYS A 55 5.18 10.52 10.23
C LYS A 55 4.68 9.14 10.68
N PRO A 56 5.35 8.47 11.63
CA PRO A 56 4.93 7.16 12.15
C PRO A 56 3.47 7.13 12.62
N ASP A 57 3.01 8.15 13.35
CA ASP A 57 1.63 8.20 13.87
C ASP A 57 0.57 8.24 12.76
N SER A 58 0.87 8.92 11.65
CA SER A 58 -0.03 8.98 10.50
C SER A 58 -0.16 7.61 9.82
N LEU A 59 0.95 6.88 9.70
CA LEU A 59 0.94 5.51 9.17
C LEU A 59 0.22 4.56 10.13
N LEU A 60 0.48 4.67 11.43
CA LEU A 60 -0.15 3.82 12.45
C LEU A 60 -1.67 3.99 12.46
N ALA A 61 -2.17 5.22 12.31
CA ALA A 61 -3.61 5.49 12.21
C ALA A 61 -4.24 4.72 11.04
N VAL A 62 -3.61 4.72 9.87
CA VAL A 62 -4.08 3.96 8.69
C VAL A 62 -4.08 2.46 8.97
N ILE A 63 -3.00 1.93 9.54
CA ILE A 63 -2.89 0.50 9.85
C ILE A 63 -3.97 0.06 10.83
N LYS A 64 -4.24 0.85 11.88
CA LYS A 64 -5.31 0.57 12.85
C LYS A 64 -6.69 0.49 12.17
N THR A 65 -7.02 1.46 11.32
CA THR A 65 -8.30 1.45 10.57
C THR A 65 -8.43 0.19 9.71
N LEU A 66 -7.36 -0.25 9.04
CA LEU A 66 -7.37 -1.46 8.23
C LEU A 66 -7.57 -2.72 9.09
N VAL A 67 -6.91 -2.82 10.23
CA VAL A 67 -7.10 -3.97 11.13
C VAL A 67 -8.55 -4.06 11.59
N THR A 68 -9.16 -2.95 12.02
CA THR A 68 -10.57 -2.93 12.45
C THR A 68 -11.54 -3.36 11.35
N GLN A 69 -11.33 -2.92 10.10
CA GLN A 69 -12.15 -3.34 8.95
C GLN A 69 -12.08 -4.84 8.61
N THR A 70 -11.14 -5.58 9.20
CA THR A 70 -11.00 -7.03 8.96
C THR A 70 -11.72 -7.86 10.03
N ALA A 71 -11.98 -7.25 11.19
CA ALA A 71 -12.61 -7.91 12.34
C ALA A 71 -14.14 -7.73 12.39
N ALA A 72 -14.69 -6.91 11.49
CA ALA A 72 -16.12 -6.72 11.25
C ALA A 72 -16.55 -7.49 10.00
#